data_AF-A0A1N7N440-F1
#
_entry.id   AF-A0A1N7N440-F1
#
_cell.length_a   1.000
_cell.length_b   1.000
_cell.length_c   1.000
_cell.angle_alpha   90.00
_cell.angle_beta   90.00
_cell.angle_gamma   90.00
#
_symmetry.space_group_name_H-M   'P 1'
#
loop_
_entity.id
_entity.type
_entity.pdbx_description
1 polymer ?
#
loop_
_entity_poly.entity_id
_entity_poly.type
_entity_poly.pdbx_seq_one_letter_code
_entity_poly.pdbx_strand_id
1 'polypeptide(L)' 'MRIAPGAVIGWDMAAALALAQALGINPLIAAELLPEIEAVMVRKMNEQMEGRRNG' A
#
# COMPACT_ATOMS: atom_id res chain seq x y z
N MET A 1 0.14 3.17 7.68
CA MET A 1 -0.77 2.08 7.23
C MET A 1 -2.17 2.41 7.73
N ARG A 2 -3.19 2.29 6.89
CA ARG A 2 -4.60 2.54 7.25
C ARG A 2 -5.33 1.20 7.34
N ILE A 3 -6.02 0.99 8.45
CA ILE A 3 -6.65 -0.28 8.80
C ILE A 3 -8.10 -0.01 9.23
N ALA A 4 -9.02 -0.81 8.72
CA ALA A 4 -10.40 -0.93 9.20
C ALA A 4 -10.53 -2.29 9.94
N PRO A 5 -11.61 -2.53 10.73
CA PRO A 5 -11.75 -3.77 11.49
C PRO A 5 -11.59 -5.03 10.63
N GLY A 6 -10.45 -5.70 10.77
CA GLY A 6 -10.11 -6.93 10.04
C GLY A 6 -9.63 -6.74 8.59
N ALA A 7 -9.39 -5.51 8.12
CA ALA A 7 -8.95 -5.27 6.75
C ALA A 7 -7.96 -4.10 6.63
N VAL A 8 -6.95 -4.26 5.78
CA VAL A 8 -6.10 -3.18 5.29
C VAL A 8 -6.88 -2.41 4.23
N ILE A 9 -6.91 -1.08 4.35
CA ILE A 9 -7.59 -0.19 3.38
C ILE A 9 -6.63 0.76 2.68
N GLY A 10 -5.32 0.62 2.93
CA GLY A 10 -4.28 1.35 2.25
C GLY A 10 -3.08 1.68 3.12
N TRP A 11 -2.18 2.46 2.55
CA TRP A 11 -1.00 3.02 3.20
C TRP A 11 -0.97 4.54 3.07
N ASP A 12 -0.02 5.17 3.75
CA ASP A 12 0.11 6.63 3.72
C ASP A 12 0.76 7.06 2.40
N MET A 13 0.00 7.74 1.54
CA MET A 13 0.47 8.15 0.22
C MET A 13 1.52 9.25 0.31
N ALA A 14 1.43 10.14 1.31
CA ALA A 14 2.42 11.18 1.51
C ALA A 14 3.77 10.58 1.95
N ALA A 15 3.73 9.59 2.84
CA ALA A 15 4.93 8.85 3.24
C ALA A 15 5.55 8.06 2.07
N ALA A 16 4.72 7.44 1.22
CA ALA A 16 5.21 6.72 0.04
C ALA A 16 5.89 7.66 -0.97
N LEU A 17 5.31 8.84 -1.23
CA LEU A 17 5.90 9.86 -2.10
C LEU A 17 7.18 10.45 -1.49
N ALA A 18 7.21 10.72 -0.19
CA ALA A 18 8.40 11.19 0.51
C ALA A 18 9.53 10.17 0.44
N LEU A 19 9.22 8.87 0.58
CA LEU A 19 10.19 7.79 0.41
C LEU A 19 10.69 7.72 -1.03
N ALA A 20 9.81 7.82 -2.04
CA ALA A 20 10.20 7.85 -3.44
C ALA A 20 11.17 9.00 -3.73
N GLN A 21 10.88 10.19 -3.19
CA GLN A 21 11.79 11.34 -3.26
C GLN A 21 13.15 11.05 -2.62
N ALA A 22 13.18 10.48 -1.42
CA ALA A 22 14.43 10.15 -0.73
C ALA A 22 15.27 9.11 -1.49
N LEU A 23 14.64 8.23 -2.26
CA LEU A 23 15.30 7.24 -3.12
C LEU A 23 15.74 7.82 -4.48
N GLY A 24 15.50 9.11 -4.74
CA GLY A 24 15.83 9.76 -6.02
C GLY A 24 14.86 9.40 -7.15
N ILE A 25 13.69 8.85 -6.84
CA ILE A 25 12.65 8.54 -7.82
C ILE A 25 11.88 9.83 -8.13
N ASN A 26 11.57 10.06 -9.40
CA ASN A 26 10.76 11.20 -9.81
C ASN A 26 9.35 11.13 -9.16
N PRO A 27 8.93 12.16 -8.41
CA PRO A 27 7.65 12.13 -7.66
C PRO A 27 6.42 12.00 -8.54
N LEU A 28 6.43 12.55 -9.76
CA LEU A 28 5.32 12.43 -10.69
C LEU A 28 5.19 10.99 -11.17
N ILE A 29 6.31 10.36 -11.53
CA ILE A 29 6.32 8.94 -11.92
C ILE A 29 5.87 8.06 -10.75
N ALA A 30 6.33 8.34 -9.54
CA ALA A 30 5.88 7.63 -8.35
C ALA A 30 4.37 7.82 -8.12
N ALA A 31 3.83 9.03 -8.25
CA ALA A 31 2.41 9.31 -8.07
C ALA A 31 1.51 8.54 -9.06
N GLU A 32 1.98 8.29 -10.29
CA GLU A 32 1.26 7.49 -11.28
C GLU A 32 1.26 5.98 -10.95
N LEU A 33 2.39 5.47 -10.41
CA LEU A 33 2.55 4.03 -10.18
C LEU A 33 2.07 3.57 -8.79
N LEU A 34 2.19 4.43 -7.78
CA LEU A 34 1.87 4.10 -6.39
C LEU A 34 0.42 3.65 -6.15
N PRO A 35 -0.62 4.17 -6.84
CA PRO A 35 -1.99 3.70 -6.68
C PRO A 35 -2.18 2.21 -7.02
N GLU A 36 -1.61 1.74 -8.12
CA GLU A 36 -1.70 0.33 -8.53
C GLU A 36 -0.92 -0.57 -7.56
N ILE A 37 0.23 -0.10 -7.08
CA ILE A 37 1.02 -0.81 -6.07
C ILE A 37 0.23 -0.92 -4.75
N GLU A 38 -0.44 0.15 -4.32
CA GLU A 38 -1.32 0.15 -3.14
C GLU A 38 -2.42 -0.91 -3.29
N ALA A 39 -3.09 -0.93 -4.44
CA ALA A 39 -4.19 -1.86 -4.71
C ALA A 39 -3.73 -3.33 -4.61
N VAL A 40 -2.59 -3.67 -5.20
CA VAL A 40 -2.03 -5.02 -5.12
C VAL A 40 -1.63 -5.37 -3.69
N MET A 41 -0.96 -4.46 -2.98
CA MET A 41 -0.53 -4.67 -1.60
C MET A 41 -1.74 -4.87 -0.67
N VAL A 42 -2.75 -4.02 -0.75
CA VAL A 42 -4.01 -4.11 0.02
C VAL A 42 -4.68 -5.46 -0.21
N ARG A 43 -4.86 -5.85 -1.48
CA ARG A 43 -5.45 -7.14 -1.84
C ARG A 43 -4.67 -8.29 -1.23
N LYS A 44 -3.34 -8.31 -1.40
CA LYS A 44 -2.48 -9.38 -0.90
C LYS A 44 -2.46 -9.47 0.62
N MET A 45 -2.47 -8.35 1.33
CA MET A 45 -2.50 -8.35 2.80
C MET A 45 -3.84 -8.86 3.32
N ASN A 46 -4.96 -8.46 2.69
CA ASN A 46 -6.27 -8.96 3.07
C ASN A 46 -6.42 -10.46 2.79
N GLU A 47 -5.97 -10.95 1.62
CA GLU A 47 -5.90 -12.39 1.30
C GLU A 47 -5.13 -13.18 2.38
N GLN A 48 -3.99 -12.67 2.84
CA GLN A 48 -3.20 -13.31 3.91
C GLN A 48 -3.90 -13.28 5.28
N MET A 49 -4.60 -12.20 5.61
CA MET A 49 -5.37 -12.09 6.86
C MET A 49 -6.55 -13.06 6.88
N GLU A 50 -7.26 -13.20 5.74
CA GLU A 50 -8.32 -14.19 5.56
C GLU A 50 -7.78 -15.62 5.66
N GLY A 51 -6.66 -15.91 5.00
CA GLY A 51 -6.00 -17.22 5.07
C GLY A 51 -5.59 -17.61 6.49
N ARG A 52 -5.15 -16.64 7.31
CA ARG A 52 -4.85 -16.85 8.74
C ARG A 52 -6.08 -17.04 9.62
N ARG A 53 -7.25 -16.55 9.20
CA ARG A 53 -8.50 -16.70 9.95
C ARG A 53 -9.17 -18.05 9.69
N ASN A 54 -8.86 -18.68 8.56
CA ASN A 54 -9.46 -19.93 8.10
C ASN A 54 -8.61 -21.18 8.37
N GLY A 55 -7.45 -21.04 9.04
CA GLY A 55 -6.59 -22.14 9.49
C GLY A 55 -6.56 -22.21 11.01
#